data_AF-B6JXZ0-F1
#
_entry.id   AF-B6JXZ0-F1
#
_cell.length_a   1.000
_cell.length_b   1.000
_cell.length_c   1.000
_cell.angle_alpha   90.00
_cell.angle_beta   90.00
_cell.angle_gamma   90.00
#
_symmetry.space_group_name_H-M   'P 1'
#
loop_
_entity.id
_entity.type
_entity.pdbx_description
1 polymer ?
#
loop_
_entity_poly.entity_id
_entity_poly.type
_entity_poly.pdbx_seq_one_letter_code
_entity_poly.pdbx_strand_id
1 'polypeptide(L)'
;MLSDRYFTSLCLFKVQTVRQILSSVTVRPKSECMQFLSTRKFDIPTHVYLRNAGKTDTNLAARSNRCEHFECFELGSFLLTSSTSSPWKCPVCDCLINGESCLYIDQLFTETSLEAQQKTAFGAQ
;
A
#
# COMPACT_ATOMS: atom_id res chain seq x y z
N MET A 1 15.82 -9.32 -45.36
CA MET A 1 16.71 -8.77 -44.33
C MET A 1 16.00 -7.60 -43.67
N LEU A 2 15.39 -7.83 -42.51
CA LEU A 2 14.74 -6.78 -41.71
C LEU A 2 15.84 -6.09 -40.90
N SER A 3 16.10 -4.82 -41.21
CA SER A 3 17.00 -3.98 -40.41
C SER A 3 16.24 -3.59 -39.14
N ASP A 4 16.60 -4.23 -38.02
CA ASP A 4 16.15 -3.79 -36.70
C ASP A 4 16.74 -2.40 -36.44
N ARG A 5 15.88 -1.38 -36.43
CA ARG A 5 16.25 -0.03 -36.03
C ARG A 5 16.12 0.06 -34.51
N TYR A 6 17.24 0.18 -33.82
CA TYR A 6 17.26 0.46 -32.38
C TYR A 6 17.16 1.97 -32.16
N PHE A 7 16.31 2.38 -31.22
CA PHE A 7 16.19 3.77 -30.79
C PHE A 7 16.83 3.91 -29.41
N THR A 8 17.91 4.68 -29.33
CA THR A 8 18.58 4.99 -28.06
C THR A 8 18.11 6.35 -27.58
N SER A 9 17.49 6.42 -26.41
CA SER A 9 17.07 7.67 -25.78
C SER A 9 17.87 7.90 -24.50
N LEU A 10 18.48 9.08 -24.37
CA LEU A 10 19.07 9.54 -23.11
C LEU A 10 18.03 10.38 -22.38
N CYS A 11 17.56 9.90 -21.24
CA CYS A 11 16.58 10.60 -20.42
C CYS A 11 17.16 10.86 -19.03
N LEU A 12 17.01 12.10 -18.56
CA LEU A 12 17.32 12.45 -17.17
C LEU A 12 16.07 12.17 -16.33
N PHE A 13 16.20 11.31 -15.32
CA PHE A 13 15.12 11.02 -14.38
C PHE A 13 15.49 11.50 -12.98
N LYS A 14 14.50 12.06 -12.27
CA LYS A 14 14.62 12.36 -10.85
C LYS A 14 14.25 11.11 -10.07
N VAL A 15 15.20 10.57 -9.30
CA VAL A 15 14.92 9.47 -8.37
C VAL A 15 14.12 10.02 -7.19
N GLN A 16 12.94 9.45 -6.95
CA GLN A 16 12.13 9.79 -5.77
C GLN A 16 12.53 8.91 -4.58
N THR A 17 12.55 9.49 -3.38
CA THR A 17 12.75 8.74 -2.14
C THR A 17 11.44 8.13 -1.63
N VAL A 18 11.51 7.10 -0.80
CA VAL A 18 10.31 6.51 -0.14
C VAL A 18 9.49 7.59 0.57
N ARG A 19 10.14 8.54 1.24
CA ARG A 19 9.46 9.65 1.93
C ARG A 19 8.68 10.55 0.97
N GLN A 20 9.21 10.80 -0.23
CA GLN A 20 8.53 11.61 -1.24
C GLN A 20 7.32 10.87 -1.81
N ILE A 21 7.43 9.56 -2.03
CA ILE A 21 6.32 8.71 -2.46
C ILE A 21 5.25 8.63 -1.37
N LEU A 22 5.64 8.46 -0.10
CA LEU A 22 4.69 8.47 1.02
C LEU A 22 3.88 9.76 1.10
N SER A 23 4.48 10.91 0.76
CA SER A 23 3.77 12.19 0.73
C SER A 23 2.88 12.40 -0.50
N SER A 24 3.05 11.61 -1.57
CA SER A 24 2.24 11.68 -2.79
C SER A 24 1.06 10.70 -2.80
N VAL A 25 1.14 9.61 -2.01
CA VAL A 25 0.08 8.59 -1.93
C VAL A 25 -1.18 9.19 -1.31
N THR A 26 -2.30 9.00 -2.00
CA THR A 26 -3.61 9.49 -1.56
C THR A 26 -4.11 8.73 -0.33
N VAL A 27 -4.74 9.44 0.60
CA VAL A 27 -5.46 8.82 1.72
C VAL A 27 -6.91 8.63 1.31
N ARG A 28 -7.39 7.39 1.36
CA ARG A 28 -8.80 7.08 1.12
C ARG A 28 -9.59 7.24 2.43
N PRO A 29 -10.66 8.07 2.45
CA PRO A 29 -11.46 8.28 3.64
C PRO A 29 -12.10 7.01 4.17
N LYS A 30 -12.29 6.96 5.49
CA LYS A 30 -12.95 5.85 6.20
C LYS A 30 -14.32 5.50 5.60
N SER A 31 -15.13 6.49 5.23
CA SER A 31 -16.46 6.29 4.62
C SER A 31 -16.39 5.49 3.32
N GLU A 32 -15.43 5.81 2.45
CA GLU A 32 -15.22 5.09 1.18
C GLU A 32 -14.69 3.68 1.41
N CYS A 33 -13.80 3.49 2.39
CA CYS A 33 -13.32 2.16 2.76
C CYS A 33 -14.46 1.27 3.29
N MET A 34 -15.33 1.82 4.14
CA MET A 34 -16.53 1.13 4.63
C MET A 34 -17.50 0.79 3.49
N GLN A 35 -17.70 1.71 2.55
CA GLN A 35 -18.52 1.46 1.36
C GLN A 35 -17.95 0.35 0.47
N PHE A 36 -16.63 0.28 0.32
CA PHE A 36 -15.97 -0.82 -0.40
C PHE A 36 -16.24 -2.18 0.27
N LEU A 37 -16.11 -2.26 1.60
CA LEU A 37 -16.37 -3.48 2.36
C LEU A 37 -17.83 -3.92 2.25
N SER A 38 -18.77 -2.98 2.42
CA SER A 38 -20.20 -3.28 2.35
C SER A 38 -20.63 -3.75 0.96
N THR A 39 -20.13 -3.10 -0.09
CA THR A 39 -20.45 -3.45 -1.49
C THR A 39 -19.97 -4.85 -1.85
N ARG A 40 -18.81 -5.27 -1.33
CA ARG A 40 -18.25 -6.60 -1.59
C ARG A 40 -18.63 -7.66 -0.55
N LYS A 41 -19.52 -7.32 0.39
CA LYS A 41 -19.98 -8.20 1.48
C LYS A 41 -18.83 -8.78 2.32
N PHE A 42 -17.79 -7.98 2.52
CA PHE A 42 -16.74 -8.34 3.48
C PHE A 42 -17.19 -7.91 4.87
N ASP A 43 -16.98 -8.80 5.86
CA ASP A 43 -17.13 -8.43 7.26
C ASP A 43 -16.09 -7.37 7.62
N ILE A 44 -16.46 -6.46 8.53
CA ILE A 44 -15.53 -5.46 9.06
C ILE A 44 -14.41 -6.25 9.75
N PRO A 45 -13.16 -6.12 9.29
CA PRO A 45 -12.07 -6.90 9.85
C PRO A 45 -11.82 -6.47 11.29
N THR A 46 -11.99 -7.42 12.21
CA THR A 46 -11.63 -7.27 13.63
C THR A 46 -10.13 -7.34 13.87
N HIS A 47 -9.37 -7.85 12.88
CA HIS A 47 -7.91 -7.95 12.91
C HIS A 47 -7.32 -7.39 11.62
N VAL A 48 -6.40 -6.43 11.78
CA VAL A 48 -5.66 -5.85 10.66
C VAL A 48 -4.45 -6.74 10.35
N TYR A 49 -4.52 -7.51 9.27
CA TYR A 49 -3.41 -8.33 8.80
C TYR A 49 -2.46 -7.48 7.95
N LEU A 50 -1.57 -6.70 8.60
CA LEU A 50 -0.43 -6.13 7.88
C LEU A 50 0.56 -7.24 7.58
N ARG A 51 0.46 -7.82 6.37
CA ARG A 51 1.48 -8.73 5.83
C ARG A 51 2.74 -7.88 5.63
N ASN A 52 3.69 -7.95 6.58
CA ASN A 52 4.95 -7.18 6.67
C ASN A 52 4.92 -5.85 7.45
N ALA A 53 4.30 -5.78 8.63
CA ALA A 53 4.56 -4.64 9.53
C ALA A 53 6.01 -4.67 10.07
N GLY A 54 6.86 -3.76 9.59
CA GLY A 54 8.13 -3.46 10.24
C GLY A 54 7.93 -2.76 11.59
N LYS A 55 8.97 -2.71 12.44
CA LYS A 55 8.98 -1.91 13.70
C LYS A 55 9.13 -0.40 13.42
N THR A 56 8.35 0.16 12.51
CA THR A 56 8.44 1.58 12.15
C THR A 56 7.19 2.32 12.58
N ASP A 57 7.37 3.55 13.11
CA ASP A 57 6.31 4.43 13.63
C ASP A 57 5.24 4.87 12.60
N THR A 58 5.36 4.44 11.35
CA THR A 58 4.42 4.75 10.28
C THR A 58 3.72 3.49 9.80
N ASN A 59 2.90 2.87 10.64
CA ASN A 59 2.03 1.74 10.25
C ASN A 59 0.88 2.22 9.37
N LEU A 60 1.19 2.62 8.13
CA LEU A 60 0.19 3.04 7.15
C LEU A 60 -0.32 1.81 6.41
N ALA A 61 -1.58 1.46 6.65
CA ALA A 61 -2.24 0.39 5.93
C ALA A 61 -2.52 0.86 4.50
N ALA A 62 -2.04 0.14 3.49
CA ALA A 62 -2.22 0.51 2.09
C ALA A 62 -2.75 -0.63 1.24
N ARG A 63 -3.40 -0.25 0.13
CA ARG A 63 -3.91 -1.13 -0.91
C ARG A 63 -3.73 -0.48 -2.27
N SER A 64 -3.81 -1.29 -3.33
CA SER A 64 -3.94 -0.77 -4.69
C SER A 64 -5.41 -0.59 -5.08
N ASN A 65 -5.70 0.40 -5.93
CA ASN A 65 -7.00 0.54 -6.59
C ASN A 65 -7.41 -0.67 -7.45
N ARG A 66 -6.46 -1.57 -7.76
CA ARG A 66 -6.69 -2.82 -8.48
C ARG A 66 -6.89 -4.03 -7.57
N CYS A 67 -6.75 -3.86 -6.26
CA CYS A 67 -6.98 -4.94 -5.30
C CYS A 67 -8.47 -5.25 -5.21
N GLU A 68 -8.83 -6.52 -5.36
CA GLU A 68 -10.18 -7.03 -5.12
C GLU A 68 -10.40 -7.54 -3.70
N HIS A 69 -9.30 -7.71 -2.95
CA HIS A 69 -9.30 -8.10 -1.54
C HIS A 69 -9.44 -6.88 -0.62
N PHE A 70 -9.81 -7.16 0.63
CA PHE A 70 -9.88 -6.16 1.69
C PHE A 70 -8.59 -6.03 2.51
N GLU A 71 -7.73 -7.07 2.53
CA GLU A 71 -6.49 -7.06 3.32
C GLU A 71 -5.57 -5.91 2.89
N CYS A 72 -4.93 -5.26 3.85
CA CYS A 72 -3.98 -4.18 3.62
C CYS A 72 -2.54 -4.67 3.85
N PHE A 73 -1.56 -4.01 3.24
CA PHE A 73 -0.14 -4.22 3.52
C PHE A 73 0.47 -2.93 4.09
N GLU A 74 1.61 -3.04 4.77
CA GLU A 74 2.29 -1.88 5.33
C GLU A 74 3.04 -1.13 4.23
N LEU A 75 2.68 0.14 4.01
CA LEU A 75 3.13 0.92 2.86
C LEU A 75 4.64 1.18 2.85
N GLY A 76 5.24 1.50 4.01
CA GLY A 76 6.67 1.79 4.13
C GLY A 76 7.52 0.58 3.72
N SER A 77 7.22 -0.59 4.29
CA SER A 77 7.88 -1.86 3.99
C SER A 77 7.67 -2.26 2.53
N PHE A 78 6.48 -2.05 2.00
CA PHE A 78 6.20 -2.28 0.58
C PHE A 78 7.06 -1.39 -0.34
N LEU A 79 7.17 -0.09 -0.05
CA LEU A 79 7.97 0.84 -0.86
C LEU A 79 9.46 0.54 -0.76
N LEU A 80 9.96 0.16 0.43
CA LEU A 80 11.35 -0.26 0.61
C LEU A 80 11.69 -1.48 -0.25
N THR A 81 10.84 -2.50 -0.24
CA THR A 81 11.04 -3.74 -1.00
C THR A 81 10.82 -3.57 -2.51
N SER A 82 9.87 -2.71 -2.90
CA SER A 82 9.53 -2.45 -4.32
C SER A 82 10.45 -1.41 -4.97
N SER A 83 11.23 -0.65 -4.20
CA SER A 83 12.15 0.36 -4.73
C SER A 83 13.25 -0.21 -5.63
N THR A 84 13.59 -1.49 -5.46
CA THR A 84 14.68 -2.17 -6.18
C THR A 84 14.20 -3.11 -7.28
N SER A 85 12.88 -3.34 -7.41
CA SER A 85 12.33 -4.31 -8.37
C SER A 85 11.07 -3.79 -9.06
N SER A 86 11.06 -3.88 -10.40
CA SER A 86 9.90 -3.61 -11.25
C SER A 86 9.57 -4.88 -12.05
N PRO A 87 8.29 -5.23 -12.24
CA PRO A 87 7.08 -4.48 -11.87
C PRO A 87 6.72 -4.61 -10.38
N TRP A 88 6.07 -3.58 -9.83
CA TRP A 88 5.50 -3.64 -8.48
C TRP A 88 4.28 -4.57 -8.47
N LYS A 89 4.19 -5.45 -7.48
CA LYS A 89 3.09 -6.41 -7.30
C LYS A 89 2.51 -6.33 -5.90
N CYS A 90 1.20 -6.45 -5.80
CA CYS A 90 0.55 -6.51 -4.49
C CYS A 90 1.02 -7.74 -3.70
N PRO A 91 1.51 -7.61 -2.45
CA PRO A 91 1.98 -8.74 -1.65
C PRO A 91 0.85 -9.66 -1.12
N VAL A 92 -0.41 -9.30 -1.38
CA VAL A 92 -1.58 -10.09 -0.99
C VAL A 92 -2.12 -10.90 -2.16
N CYS A 93 -2.35 -10.27 -3.32
CA CYS A 93 -3.02 -10.89 -4.47
C CYS A 93 -2.20 -10.89 -5.76
N ASP A 94 -0.93 -10.47 -5.71
CA ASP A 94 -0.01 -10.40 -6.85
C ASP A 94 -0.45 -9.53 -8.04
N CYS A 95 -1.50 -8.71 -7.89
CA CYS A 95 -1.94 -7.80 -8.94
C CYS A 95 -0.86 -6.73 -9.24
N LEU A 96 -0.77 -6.34 -10.51
CA LEU A 96 0.23 -5.35 -10.96
C LEU A 96 -0.13 -3.94 -10.48
N ILE A 97 0.83 -3.29 -9.82
CA ILE A 97 0.74 -1.92 -9.32
C ILE A 97 1.56 -1.02 -10.26
N ASN A 98 0.90 -0.19 -11.05
CA ASN A 98 1.57 0.66 -12.05
C ASN A 98 2.04 1.98 -11.42
N GLY A 99 2.88 1.88 -10.38
CA GLY A 99 3.46 3.02 -9.67
C GLY A 99 2.59 3.56 -8.52
N GLU A 100 3.06 4.66 -7.93
CA GLU A 100 2.51 5.25 -6.70
C GLU A 100 1.06 5.70 -6.82
N SER A 101 0.62 6.15 -8.00
CA SER A 101 -0.76 6.62 -8.23
C SER A 101 -1.81 5.51 -8.15
N CYS A 102 -1.38 4.25 -8.24
CA CYS A 102 -2.26 3.09 -8.05
C CYS A 102 -2.39 2.69 -6.58
N LEU A 103 -1.65 3.31 -5.66
CA LEU A 103 -1.68 3.06 -4.22
C LEU A 103 -2.54 4.08 -3.50
N TYR A 104 -3.17 3.65 -2.41
CA TYR A 104 -3.82 4.53 -1.45
C TYR A 104 -3.62 4.02 -0.02
N ILE A 105 -3.61 4.94 0.93
CA ILE A 105 -3.64 4.64 2.36
C ILE A 105 -5.10 4.41 2.75
N ASP A 106 -5.37 3.28 3.37
CA ASP A 106 -6.67 2.92 3.90
C ASP A 106 -6.83 3.51 5.31
N GLN A 107 -7.58 4.60 5.42
CA GLN A 107 -7.76 5.29 6.70
C GLN A 107 -8.46 4.41 7.73
N LEU A 108 -9.43 3.60 7.32
CA LEU A 108 -10.17 2.71 8.24
C LEU A 108 -9.22 1.73 8.93
N PHE A 109 -8.37 1.05 8.15
CA PHE A 109 -7.45 0.06 8.71
C PHE A 109 -6.29 0.70 9.46
N THR A 110 -5.83 1.87 9.03
CA THR A 110 -4.78 2.62 9.72
C THR A 110 -5.24 3.04 11.12
N GLU A 111 -6.44 3.60 11.24
CA GLU A 111 -7.03 3.95 12.54
C GLU A 111 -7.27 2.72 13.42
N THR A 112 -7.85 1.65 12.86
CA THR A 112 -8.15 0.42 13.60
C THR A 112 -6.87 -0.25 14.13
N SER A 113 -5.78 -0.22 13.35
CA SER A 113 -4.47 -0.74 13.78
C SER A 113 -3.91 0.06 14.95
N LEU A 114 -4.02 1.39 14.89
CA LEU A 114 -3.55 2.29 15.94
C LEU A 114 -4.31 2.06 17.25
N GLU A 115 -5.64 1.94 17.18
CA GLU A 115 -6.50 1.64 18.34
C GLU A 115 -6.15 0.28 18.97
N ALA A 116 -5.88 -0.74 18.15
CA ALA A 116 -5.48 -2.06 18.64
C ALA A 116 -4.13 -2.01 19.38
N GLN A 117 -3.15 -1.29 18.86
CA GLN A 117 -1.84 -1.11 19.49
C GLN A 117 -1.94 -0.39 20.85
N GLN A 118 -2.78 0.65 20.93
CA GLN A 118 -3.03 1.36 22.19
C GLN A 118 -3.66 0.45 23.25
N LYS A 119 -4.65 -0.38 22.87
CA LYS A 119 -5.27 -1.33 23.81
C LYS A 119 -4.29 -2.37 24.33
N THR A 120 -3.36 -2.86 23.49
CA THR A 120 -2.31 -3.79 23.96
C THR A 120 -1.30 -3.14 24.90
N ALA A 121 -1.03 -1.83 24.75
CA ALA A 121 -0.15 -1.09 25.65
C ALA A 121 -0.78 -0.83 27.03
N PHE A 122 -2.11 -0.69 27.08
CA PHE A 122 -2.85 -0.44 28.33
C PHE A 122 -3.35 -1.72 29.04
N GLY A 123 -3.46 -2.85 28.34
CA GLY A 123 -3.89 -4.14 28.90
C GLY A 123 -2.80 -4.96 29.59
N ALA A 124 -1.60 -4.40 29.77
CA ALA A 124 -0.48 -5.04 30.48
C ALA A 124 -0.38 -4.58 31.95
N GLN A 125 -1.52 -4.50 32.64
CA GLN A 125 -1.61 -4.29 34.09
C GLN A 125 -2.19 -5.52 34.79
#